data_AF-A0A962AI07-F1
#
_entry.id   AF-A0A962AI07-F1
#
_cell.length_a   1.000
_cell.length_b   1.000
_cell.length_c   1.000
_cell.angle_alpha   90.00
_cell.angle_beta   90.00
_cell.angle_gamma   90.00
#
_symmetry.space_group_name_H-M   'P 1'
#
loop_
_entity.id
_entity.type
_entity.pdbx_description
1 polymer ?
#
loop_
_entity_poly.entity_id
_entity_poly.type
_entity_poly.pdbx_seq_one_letter_code
_entity_poly.pdbx_strand_id
1 'polypeptide(L)' 'EGVIKTAEVHDLGIGRSAAELIRKVQAAQFVAEHGGEVCPASWQPGGDTLKPSLKMVGKI' A
#
# COMPACT_ATOMS: atom_id res chain seq x y z
N GLU A 1 3.43 14.13 8.59
CA GLU A 1 3.03 13.68 9.94
C GLU A 1 4.10 12.88 10.70
N GLY A 2 5.20 12.45 10.07
CA GLY A 2 6.24 11.68 10.79
C GLY A 2 5.80 10.28 11.23
N VAL A 3 4.66 9.78 10.75
CA VAL A 3 4.11 8.47 11.10
C VAL A 3 4.65 7.40 10.15
N ILE A 4 5.19 6.32 10.70
CA ILE A 4 5.64 5.15 9.94
C ILE A 4 4.43 4.48 9.27
N LYS A 5 4.49 4.30 7.94
CA LYS A 5 3.42 3.65 7.16
C LYS A 5 3.78 2.22 6.72
N THR A 6 5.06 1.96 6.50
CA THR A 6 5.56 0.64 6.10
C THR A 6 6.88 0.35 6.80
N ALA A 7 7.14 -0.93 7.06
CA ALA A 7 8.39 -1.42 7.60
C ALA A 7 8.73 -2.75 6.92
N GLU A 8 10.01 -3.00 6.68
CA GLU A 8 10.49 -4.27 6.16
C GLU A 8 11.80 -4.65 6.86
N VAL A 9 11.88 -5.90 7.31
CA VAL A 9 13.05 -6.45 8.01
C VAL A 9 13.40 -7.75 7.31
N HIS A 10 14.65 -7.86 6.90
CA HIS A 10 15.18 -9.02 6.20
C HIS A 10 16.39 -9.53 6.99
N ASP A 11 16.62 -10.84 6.95
CA ASP A 11 17.83 -11.44 7.51
C ASP A 11 19.08 -11.03 6.69
N LEU A 12 20.28 -11.22 7.27
CA LEU A 12 21.55 -10.73 6.71
C LEU A 12 21.83 -11.20 5.27
N GLY A 13 21.37 -12.40 4.91
CA GLY A 13 21.58 -12.99 3.59
C GLY A 13 20.57 -12.57 2.52
N ILE A 14 19.56 -11.75 2.85
CA ILE A 14 18.43 -11.48 1.96
C ILE A 14 18.44 -10.02 1.50
N GLY A 15 18.66 -9.82 0.19
CA GLY A 15 18.58 -8.51 -0.44
C GLY A 15 17.16 -7.96 -0.46
N ARG A 16 17.04 -6.63 -0.28
CA ARG A 16 15.76 -5.91 -0.43
C ARG A 16 15.52 -5.54 -1.89
N SER A 17 14.25 -5.38 -2.25
CA SER A 17 13.83 -4.87 -3.56
C SER A 17 13.54 -3.38 -3.49
N ALA A 18 14.35 -2.56 -4.16
CA ALA A 18 14.11 -1.13 -4.28
C ALA A 18 12.80 -0.82 -5.05
N ALA A 19 12.43 -1.65 -6.01
CA ALA A 19 11.17 -1.51 -6.75
C ALA A 19 9.96 -1.65 -5.81
N GLU A 20 9.98 -2.61 -4.89
CA GLU A 20 8.90 -2.77 -3.90
C GLU A 20 8.88 -1.62 -2.88
N LEU A 21 10.04 -1.10 -2.49
CA LEU A 21 10.11 0.08 -1.64
C LEU A 21 9.43 1.28 -2.30
N ILE A 22 9.75 1.56 -3.57
CA ILE A 22 9.14 2.65 -4.34
C ILE A 22 7.62 2.45 -4.45
N ARG A 23 7.18 1.23 -4.78
CA ARG A 23 5.75 0.90 -4.88
C ARG A 23 5.00 1.17 -3.58
N LYS A 24 5.56 0.75 -2.45
CA LYS A 24 5.00 0.99 -1.11
C LYS A 24 4.91 2.49 -0.79
N VAL A 25 5.92 3.28 -1.17
CA VAL A 25 5.92 4.74 -1.00
C VAL A 25 4.80 5.38 -1.82
N GLN A 26 4.64 4.99 -3.08
CA GLN A 26 3.58 5.50 -3.95
C GLN A 26 2.18 5.14 -3.44
N ALA A 27 1.99 3.92 -2.93
CA ALA A 27 0.72 3.51 -2.32
C ALA A 27 0.42 4.34 -1.05
N ALA A 28 1.43 4.61 -0.22
CA ALA A 28 1.27 5.45 0.96
C ALA A 28 0.92 6.91 0.61
N GLN A 29 1.52 7.46 -0.44
CA GLN A 29 1.17 8.78 -0.98
C GLN A 29 -0.27 8.79 -1.51
N PHE A 30 -0.65 7.79 -2.30
CA PHE A 30 -2.01 7.68 -2.86
C PHE A 30 -3.07 7.69 -1.76
N VAL A 31 -2.95 6.84 -0.73
CA VAL A 31 -3.91 6.75 0.38
C VAL A 31 -3.95 8.04 1.21
N ALA A 32 -2.81 8.74 1.34
CA ALA A 32 -2.77 10.03 2.03
C ALA A 32 -3.50 11.14 1.25
N GLU A 33 -3.44 11.11 -0.08
CA GLU A 33 -4.11 12.08 -0.96
C GLU A 33 -5.59 11.76 -1.19
N HIS A 34 -5.94 10.47 -1.24
CA HIS A 34 -7.28 9.96 -1.58
C HIS A 34 -7.97 9.41 -0.34
N GLY A 35 -8.34 10.31 0.58
CA GLY A 35 -8.95 9.96 1.85
C GLY A 35 -10.14 9.00 1.73
N GLY A 36 -9.98 7.79 2.26
CA GLY A 36 -11.01 6.74 2.26
C GLY A 36 -10.92 5.76 1.09
N GLU A 37 -9.92 5.87 0.21
CA GLU A 37 -9.55 4.81 -0.73
C GLU A 37 -8.38 3.98 -0.18
N VAL A 38 -8.32 2.71 -0.59
CA VAL A 38 -7.25 1.79 -0.22
C VAL A 38 -6.68 1.09 -1.46
N CYS A 39 -5.38 0.83 -1.43
CA CYS A 39 -4.67 0.08 -2.44
C CYS A 39 -4.79 -1.43 -2.16
N PRO A 40 -5.37 -2.25 -3.07
CA PRO A 40 -5.46 -3.71 -2.89
C PRO A 40 -4.08 -4.40 -3.03
N ALA A 41 -4.06 -5.73 -2.87
CA ALA A 41 -2.85 -6.53 -3.04
C ALA A 41 -2.22 -6.30 -4.43
N SER A 42 -0.89 -6.20 -4.47
CA SER A 42 -0.11 -5.95 -5.70
C SER A 42 -0.47 -4.67 -6.46
N TRP A 43 -1.15 -3.71 -5.81
CA TRP A 43 -1.48 -2.42 -6.43
C TRP A 43 -0.24 -1.68 -6.94
N GLN A 44 -0.41 -1.02 -8.09
CA GLN A 44 0.57 -0.18 -8.78
C GLN A 44 -0.09 1.16 -9.15
N PRO A 45 0.69 2.23 -9.39
CA PRO A 45 0.15 3.51 -9.85
C PRO A 45 -0.74 3.33 -11.09
N GLY A 46 -1.98 3.87 -11.03
CA GLY A 46 -2.99 3.72 -12.08
C GLY A 46 -3.83 2.44 -12.01
N GLY A 47 -3.55 1.53 -11.08
CA GLY A 47 -4.37 0.34 -10.83
C GLY A 47 -5.62 0.63 -10.00
N ASP A 48 -6.58 -0.31 -10.07
CA ASP A 48 -7.87 -0.19 -9.38
C ASP A 48 -7.72 -0.09 -7.86
N THR A 49 -8.55 0.76 -7.25
CA THR A 49 -8.60 0.98 -5.81
C THR A 49 -9.91 0.47 -5.23
N LEU A 50 -9.94 0.33 -3.91
CA LEU A 50 -11.16 -0.02 -3.18
C LEU A 50 -11.57 1.13 -2.29
N LYS A 51 -12.87 1.41 -2.24
CA LYS A 51 -13.47 2.31 -1.26
C LYS A 51 -14.18 1.48 -0.19
N PRO A 52 -13.62 1.35 1.02
CA PRO A 52 -14.24 0.55 2.07
C PRO A 52 -15.67 1.02 2.36
N SER A 53 -16.61 0.08 2.36
CA SER A 53 -18.00 0.36 2.70
C SER A 53 -18.65 -0.86 3.37
N LEU A 54 -19.67 -0.63 4.21
CA LEU A 54 -20.44 -1.70 4.87
C LEU A 54 -20.97 -2.74 3.88
N LYS A 55 -21.30 -2.33 2.66
CA LYS A 55 -21.83 -3.21 1.61
C LYS A 55 -20.79 -4.17 1.02
N MET A 56 -19.49 -3.88 1.18
CA MET A 56 -18.38 -4.72 0.69
C MET A 56 -17.86 -5.72 1.71
N VAL A 57 -18.17 -5.56 3.00
CA VAL A 57 -17.70 -6.46 4.06
C VAL A 57 -18.19 -7.88 3.77
N GLY A 58 -17.25 -8.82 3.60
CA GLY A 58 -17.54 -10.24 3.32
C GLY A 58 -17.93 -10.58 1.88
N LYS A 59 -17.74 -9.65 0.91
CA LYS A 59 -18.01 -9.89 -0.52
C LYS A 59 -16.76 -10.00 -1.40
N ILE A 60 -15.60 -9.73 -0.82
CA ILE A 60 -14.27 -9.84 -1.41
C ILE A 60 -13.48 -10.80 -0.53
#